data_AF-A0A7S0USS9-F1
#
_entry.id   AF-A0A7S0USS9-F1
#
_cell.length_a   1.000
_cell.length_b   1.000
_cell.length_c   1.000
_cell.angle_alpha   90.00
_cell.angle_beta   90.00
_cell.angle_gamma   90.00
#
_symmetry.space_group_name_H-M   'P 1'
#
loop_
_entity.id
_entity.type
_entity.pdbx_description
1 polymer ?
#
loop_
_entity_poly.entity_id
_entity_poly.type
_entity_poly.pdbx_seq_one_letter_code
_entity_poly.pdbx_strand_id
1 'polypeptide(L)'
;GGDKGGDKGGGADGSSSLLSPLLTSRNPQQRPTRILKSETRWVLPANGTIDLLVQFSCPTVGKFRDVMTFEIVRGDKQALLSLQGTCDYPKISSDFRNVFYKKIKTRPQTPMLRGQYVISTQKFEFGPVLHSKDPTGYQEGKHMENTARLRITNNGLFDNEVEFVLKSSVDPTFNGGGG
;
A
#
# COMPACT_ATOMS: atom_id res chain seq x y z
N GLY A 1 56.65 30.86 33.34
CA GLY A 1 56.16 31.26 32.01
C GLY A 1 56.53 30.15 31.07
N GLY A 2 55.64 29.51 30.33
CA GLY A 2 54.40 29.98 29.74
C GLY A 2 54.49 29.55 28.28
N ASP A 3 53.81 28.47 27.91
CA ASP A 3 53.67 28.07 26.50
C ASP A 3 52.34 27.35 26.28
N LYS A 4 51.55 27.96 25.38
CA LYS A 4 50.66 27.43 24.32
C LYS A 4 49.91 26.12 24.60
N GLY A 5 48.60 26.01 24.37
CA GLY A 5 47.75 26.67 23.38
C GLY A 5 46.92 25.58 22.68
N GLY A 6 45.65 25.87 22.39
CA GLY A 6 44.84 25.06 21.47
C GLY A 6 43.54 24.50 22.05
N ASP A 7 42.51 25.33 22.05
CA ASP A 7 41.10 24.91 22.00
C ASP A 7 40.81 24.27 20.62
N LYS A 8 40.17 23.10 20.59
CA LYS A 8 39.02 22.77 19.73
C LYS A 8 38.28 21.55 20.28
N GLY A 9 37.01 21.76 20.60
CA GLY A 9 36.06 20.74 21.02
C GLY A 9 35.68 19.72 19.94
N GLY A 10 34.97 18.69 20.40
CA GLY A 10 34.37 17.64 19.58
C GLY A 10 33.93 16.48 20.45
N GLY A 11 32.85 16.68 21.22
CA GLY A 11 32.17 15.60 21.92
C GLY A 11 31.22 14.81 21.02
N ALA A 12 30.73 13.73 21.63
CA ALA A 12 29.60 12.87 21.25
C ALA A 12 29.89 11.69 20.29
N ASP A 13 30.24 10.56 20.91
CA ASP A 13 29.35 9.39 21.02
C ASP A 13 28.71 8.87 19.72
N GLY A 14 29.48 8.07 18.98
CA GLY A 14 28.94 7.16 17.97
C GLY A 14 28.63 5.80 18.59
N SER A 15 27.51 5.71 19.29
CA SER A 15 26.97 4.47 19.85
C SER A 15 26.75 3.44 18.73
N SER A 16 27.45 2.32 18.85
CA SER A 16 27.12 1.08 18.15
C SER A 16 25.79 0.57 18.69
N SER A 17 24.71 0.69 17.92
CA SER A 17 23.48 -0.04 18.21
C SER A 17 22.93 -0.66 16.93
N LEU A 18 23.27 -1.93 16.80
CA LEU A 18 22.47 -3.01 16.23
C LEU A 18 20.98 -2.62 16.12
N LEU A 19 20.53 -2.28 14.90
CA LEU A 19 19.11 -2.29 14.57
C LEU A 19 18.79 -3.65 13.97
N SER A 20 18.29 -4.49 14.86
CA SER A 20 17.72 -5.82 14.70
C SER A 20 16.71 -5.92 13.54
N PRO A 21 16.55 -7.11 12.95
CA PRO A 21 15.54 -7.37 11.94
C PRO A 21 14.17 -7.46 12.63
N LEU A 22 13.44 -6.35 12.72
CA LEU A 22 12.01 -6.39 13.01
C LEU A 22 11.20 -6.47 11.69
N LEU A 23 11.58 -7.41 10.83
CA LEU A 23 10.59 -8.12 10.04
C LEU A 23 9.98 -9.16 11.00
N THR A 24 9.20 -8.67 11.96
CA THR A 24 8.23 -9.52 12.63
C THR A 24 7.37 -10.07 11.51
N SER A 25 7.59 -11.35 11.19
CA SER A 25 6.59 -12.19 10.55
C SER A 25 5.28 -11.89 11.28
N ARG A 26 4.44 -11.06 10.68
CA ARG A 26 3.06 -10.93 11.13
C ARG A 26 2.46 -12.26 10.75
N ASN A 27 2.55 -13.20 11.69
CA ASN A 27 1.68 -14.36 11.75
C ASN A 27 0.30 -13.81 11.36
N PRO A 28 -0.27 -14.17 10.20
CA PRO A 28 -1.61 -13.73 9.87
C PRO A 28 -2.44 -14.27 11.01
N GLN A 29 -2.84 -13.38 11.94
CA GLN A 29 -3.69 -13.71 13.07
C GLN A 29 -4.76 -14.61 12.48
N GLN A 30 -4.70 -15.91 12.79
CA GLN A 30 -5.65 -16.86 12.24
C GLN A 30 -6.98 -16.33 12.74
N ARG A 31 -7.70 -15.61 11.86
CA ARG A 31 -9.02 -15.10 12.19
C ARG A 31 -9.76 -16.35 12.63
N PRO A 32 -10.24 -16.42 13.88
CA PRO A 32 -10.92 -17.61 14.35
C PRO A 32 -11.91 -18.00 13.28
N THR A 33 -11.82 -19.23 12.76
CA THR A 33 -12.71 -19.69 11.70
C THR A 33 -14.09 -19.81 12.33
N ARG A 34 -14.82 -18.69 12.38
CA ARG A 34 -16.16 -18.64 12.93
C ARG A 34 -17.06 -19.33 11.91
N ILE A 35 -17.61 -20.47 12.29
CA ILE A 35 -18.61 -21.16 11.49
C ILE A 35 -19.83 -20.24 11.46
N LEU A 36 -20.12 -19.65 10.30
CA LEU A 36 -21.33 -18.86 10.10
C LEU A 36 -22.50 -19.83 10.04
N LYS A 37 -23.42 -19.71 11.00
CA LYS A 37 -24.72 -20.36 10.91
C LYS A 37 -25.71 -19.37 10.32
N SER A 38 -26.46 -19.80 9.32
CA SER A 38 -27.56 -19.01 8.73
C SER A 38 -28.83 -19.11 9.60
N GLU A 39 -28.69 -18.99 10.92
CA GLU A 39 -29.83 -18.93 11.83
C GLU A 39 -30.43 -17.53 11.78
N THR A 40 -31.75 -17.44 11.66
CA THR A 40 -32.50 -16.17 11.67
C THR A 40 -33.41 -16.04 12.89
N ARG A 41 -33.30 -16.98 13.84
CA ARG A 41 -34.14 -17.06 15.04
C ARG A 41 -33.35 -17.61 16.22
N TRP A 42 -33.55 -16.99 17.38
CA TRP A 42 -32.90 -17.37 18.64
C TRP A 42 -33.90 -17.35 19.80
N VAL A 43 -33.60 -18.12 20.85
CA VAL A 43 -34.33 -18.07 22.12
C VAL A 43 -33.42 -17.37 23.13
N LEU A 44 -33.86 -16.21 23.61
CA LEU A 44 -33.13 -15.42 24.59
C LEU A 44 -33.71 -15.70 26.00
N PRO A 45 -32.93 -16.18 26.96
CA PRO A 45 -33.41 -16.34 28.33
C PRO A 45 -33.67 -14.96 28.97
N ALA A 46 -34.44 -14.94 30.06
CA ALA A 46 -34.65 -13.71 30.83
C ALA A 46 -33.32 -13.12 31.28
N ASN A 47 -33.13 -11.81 31.06
CA ASN A 47 -31.86 -11.10 31.29
C ASN A 47 -30.66 -11.67 30.51
N GLY A 48 -30.91 -12.45 29.46
CA GLY A 48 -29.89 -12.99 28.58
C GLY A 48 -29.41 -11.98 27.54
N THR A 49 -28.27 -12.26 26.94
CA THR A 49 -27.73 -11.54 25.78
C THR A 49 -27.25 -12.55 24.74
N ILE A 50 -27.38 -12.19 23.47
CA ILE A 50 -26.82 -12.96 22.35
C ILE A 50 -25.99 -12.04 21.47
N ASP A 51 -24.79 -12.49 21.12
CA ASP A 51 -23.91 -11.79 20.19
C ASP A 51 -24.12 -12.33 18.78
N LEU A 52 -24.43 -11.44 17.84
CA LEU A 52 -24.63 -11.77 16.44
C LEU A 52 -23.44 -11.26 15.61
N LEU A 53 -22.88 -12.13 14.78
CA LEU A 53 -21.88 -11.75 13.80
C LEU A 53 -22.55 -11.45 12.46
N VAL A 54 -22.46 -10.20 12.02
CA VAL A 54 -22.88 -9.80 10.67
C VAL A 54 -21.66 -9.83 9.77
N GLN A 55 -21.70 -10.67 8.72
CA GLN A 55 -20.66 -10.72 7.71
C GLN A 55 -21.16 -10.14 6.40
N PHE A 56 -20.45 -9.13 5.90
CA PHE A 56 -20.66 -8.57 4.58
C PHE A 56 -19.68 -9.20 3.59
N SER A 57 -20.20 -9.78 2.51
CA SER A 57 -19.42 -10.29 1.38
C SER A 57 -20.13 -9.88 0.10
N CYS A 58 -19.38 -9.35 -0.86
CA CYS A 58 -19.94 -8.88 -2.11
C CYS A 58 -19.01 -9.24 -3.28
N PRO A 59 -19.53 -9.81 -4.38
CA PRO A 59 -18.72 -10.10 -5.57
C PRO A 59 -18.44 -8.85 -6.42
N THR A 60 -19.09 -7.72 -6.14
CA THR A 60 -19.00 -6.50 -6.94
C THR A 60 -18.54 -5.31 -6.12
N VAL A 61 -17.74 -4.45 -6.75
CA VAL A 61 -17.32 -3.18 -6.17
C VAL A 61 -18.51 -2.22 -6.07
N GLY A 62 -18.64 -1.55 -4.93
CA GLY A 62 -19.72 -0.61 -4.70
C GLY A 62 -19.91 -0.22 -3.24
N LYS A 63 -20.83 0.71 -3.02
CA LYS A 63 -21.35 1.06 -1.70
C LYS A 63 -22.74 0.43 -1.57
N PHE A 64 -22.96 -0.24 -0.46
CA PHE A 64 -24.18 -0.99 -0.19
C PHE A 64 -24.81 -0.47 1.09
N ARG A 65 -26.13 -0.38 1.09
CA ARG A 65 -26.93 -0.05 2.27
C ARG A 65 -28.04 -1.06 2.37
N ASP A 66 -28.30 -1.50 3.58
CA ASP A 66 -29.39 -2.43 3.88
C ASP A 66 -29.92 -2.15 5.28
N VAL A 67 -31.07 -2.73 5.63
CA VAL A 67 -31.65 -2.64 6.97
C VAL A 67 -32.01 -4.05 7.42
N MET A 68 -31.42 -4.48 8.54
CA MET A 68 -31.80 -5.72 9.20
C MET A 68 -32.88 -5.45 10.24
N THR A 69 -34.00 -6.18 10.15
CA THR A 69 -35.12 -6.06 11.07
C THR A 69 -35.11 -7.22 12.07
N PHE A 70 -35.21 -6.88 13.35
CA PHE A 70 -35.34 -7.83 14.45
C PHE A 70 -36.72 -7.70 15.07
N GLU A 71 -37.37 -8.82 15.34
CA GLU A 71 -38.67 -8.85 15.97
C GLU A 71 -38.73 -9.93 17.07
N ILE A 72 -39.55 -9.67 18.08
CA ILE A 72 -39.89 -10.67 19.09
C ILE A 72 -41.09 -11.45 18.55
N VAL A 73 -41.03 -12.78 18.62
CA VAL A 73 -42.13 -13.65 18.20
C VAL A 73 -43.41 -13.27 18.95
N ARG A 74 -44.47 -12.90 18.22
CA ARG A 74 -45.75 -12.40 18.75
C ARG A 74 -45.66 -11.08 19.54
N GLY A 75 -44.54 -10.36 19.43
CA GLY A 75 -44.45 -8.97 19.82
C GLY A 75 -45.00 -8.04 18.73
N ASP A 76 -45.24 -6.79 19.10
CA ASP A 76 -45.64 -5.70 18.21
C ASP A 76 -44.50 -4.73 17.89
N LYS A 77 -43.33 -4.93 18.53
CA LYS A 77 -42.14 -4.09 18.36
C LYS A 77 -41.13 -4.73 17.44
N GLN A 78 -40.56 -3.90 16.57
CA GLN A 78 -39.42 -4.23 15.73
C GLN A 78 -38.25 -3.30 16.07
N ALA A 79 -37.04 -3.85 16.03
CA ALA A 79 -35.80 -3.09 16.08
C ALA A 79 -35.13 -3.12 14.70
N LEU A 80 -34.71 -1.96 14.21
CA LEU A 80 -34.07 -1.82 12.91
C LEU A 80 -32.58 -1.54 13.10
N LEU A 81 -31.75 -2.27 12.36
CA LEU A 81 -30.32 -2.05 12.29
C LEU A 81 -29.93 -1.66 10.87
N SER A 82 -29.64 -0.37 10.67
CA SER A 82 -29.12 0.14 9.40
C SER A 82 -27.69 -0.32 9.19
N LEU A 83 -27.43 -0.93 8.03
CA LEU A 83 -26.15 -1.45 7.62
C LEU A 83 -25.60 -0.64 6.45
N GLN A 84 -24.29 -0.40 6.46
CA GLN A 84 -23.58 0.14 5.32
C GLN A 84 -22.29 -0.64 5.09
N GLY A 85 -22.10 -1.13 3.88
CA GLY A 85 -20.90 -1.84 3.43
C GLY A 85 -20.25 -1.13 2.26
N THR A 86 -18.94 -1.32 2.08
CA THR A 86 -18.24 -0.89 0.86
C THR A 86 -17.30 -2.00 0.43
N CYS A 87 -17.39 -2.39 -0.83
CA CYS A 87 -16.48 -3.30 -1.50
C CYS A 87 -15.74 -2.49 -2.56
N ASP A 88 -14.41 -2.54 -2.56
CA ASP A 88 -13.56 -1.90 -3.57
C ASP A 88 -12.27 -2.75 -3.69
N TYR A 89 -11.44 -2.49 -4.68
CA TYR A 89 -10.12 -3.11 -4.77
C TYR A 89 -9.06 -2.28 -4.03
N PRO A 90 -8.01 -2.92 -3.48
CA PRO A 90 -6.78 -2.23 -3.10
C PRO A 90 -6.25 -1.43 -4.30
N LYS A 91 -5.96 -0.14 -4.12
CA LYS A 91 -5.54 0.74 -5.21
C LYS A 91 -4.45 1.72 -4.80
N ILE A 92 -3.54 1.95 -5.74
CA ILE A 92 -2.55 3.02 -5.68
C ILE A 92 -2.87 4.06 -6.75
N SER A 93 -2.42 5.29 -6.52
CA SER A 93 -2.65 6.38 -7.46
C SER A 93 -1.94 6.12 -8.79
N SER A 94 -2.72 6.05 -9.87
CA SER A 94 -2.24 5.99 -11.26
C SER A 94 -2.12 7.38 -11.91
N ASP A 95 -2.45 8.45 -11.18
CA ASP A 95 -2.33 9.81 -11.69
C ASP A 95 -0.85 10.14 -11.88
N PHE A 96 -0.44 10.34 -13.14
CA PHE A 96 0.94 10.68 -13.48
C PHE A 96 1.45 11.94 -12.76
N ARG A 97 0.56 12.86 -12.37
CA ARG A 97 0.91 14.07 -11.61
C ARG A 97 1.34 13.74 -10.19
N ASN A 98 0.80 12.66 -9.62
CA ASN A 98 1.22 12.13 -8.33
C ASN A 98 2.46 11.25 -8.47
N VAL A 99 2.49 10.36 -9.48
CA VAL A 99 3.56 9.35 -9.62
C VAL A 99 4.89 9.96 -10.04
N PHE A 100 4.88 10.89 -11.01
CA PHE A 100 6.09 11.42 -11.63
C PHE A 100 6.29 12.90 -11.31
N TYR A 101 7.47 13.21 -10.76
CA TYR A 101 7.84 14.59 -10.45
C TYR A 101 8.05 15.43 -11.72
N LYS A 102 8.83 14.90 -12.68
CA LYS A 102 9.15 15.56 -13.96
C LYS A 102 8.22 15.05 -15.07
N LYS A 103 7.62 15.97 -15.81
CA LYS A 103 6.62 15.68 -16.82
C LYS A 103 6.60 16.73 -17.93
N ILE A 104 6.32 16.31 -19.15
CA ILE A 104 6.18 17.17 -20.33
C ILE A 104 4.94 16.79 -21.12
N LYS A 105 4.36 17.76 -21.84
CA LYS A 105 3.13 17.55 -22.61
C LYS A 105 3.35 16.61 -23.80
N THR A 106 4.35 16.91 -24.62
CA THR A 106 4.69 16.17 -25.85
C THR A 106 6.19 15.89 -25.88
N ARG A 107 6.57 14.78 -26.52
CA ARG A 107 7.98 14.45 -26.71
C ARG A 107 8.61 15.50 -27.64
N PRO A 108 9.66 16.21 -27.22
CA PRO A 108 10.35 17.15 -28.09
C PRO A 108 11.12 16.36 -29.17
N GLN A 109 11.38 17.01 -30.31
CA GLN A 109 12.21 16.41 -31.36
C GLN A 109 13.71 16.36 -30.98
N THR A 110 14.09 16.99 -29.87
CA THR A 110 15.45 16.92 -29.36
C THR A 110 15.78 15.52 -28.80
N PRO A 111 16.98 15.00 -29.07
CA PRO A 111 17.32 13.60 -28.79
C PRO A 111 17.49 13.26 -27.30
N MET A 112 17.44 14.25 -26.41
CA MET A 112 18.02 14.14 -25.06
C MET A 112 16.98 14.16 -23.92
N LEU A 113 15.78 13.64 -24.17
CA LEU A 113 14.78 13.52 -23.11
C LEU A 113 15.15 12.41 -22.12
N ARG A 114 15.21 12.73 -20.83
CA ARG A 114 15.63 11.79 -19.78
C ARG A 114 14.92 12.02 -18.46
N GLY A 115 14.42 10.94 -17.85
CA GLY A 115 13.82 10.92 -16.52
C GLY A 115 12.52 11.71 -16.41
N GLN A 116 11.71 11.72 -17.47
CA GLN A 116 10.47 12.52 -17.51
C GLN A 116 9.30 11.68 -18.05
N TYR A 117 8.11 11.94 -17.51
CA TYR A 117 6.88 11.39 -18.04
C TYR A 117 6.35 12.24 -19.21
N VAL A 118 6.07 11.61 -20.34
CA VAL A 118 5.50 12.25 -21.52
C VAL A 118 3.99 12.01 -21.54
N ILE A 119 3.21 13.08 -21.37
CA ILE A 119 1.75 13.01 -21.23
C ILE A 119 1.10 12.48 -22.52
N SER A 120 1.51 13.00 -23.68
CA SER A 120 0.92 12.63 -24.97
C SER A 120 1.07 11.14 -25.32
N THR A 121 2.14 10.51 -24.84
CA THR A 121 2.41 9.08 -25.10
C THR A 121 2.13 8.19 -23.90
N GLN A 122 1.80 8.77 -22.74
CA GLN A 122 1.61 8.08 -21.47
C GLN A 122 2.78 7.15 -21.09
N LYS A 123 4.02 7.62 -21.31
CA LYS A 123 5.23 6.83 -21.09
C LYS A 123 6.24 7.60 -20.26
N PHE A 124 6.96 6.88 -19.40
CA PHE A 124 8.13 7.41 -18.73
C PHE A 124 9.37 7.18 -19.60
N GLU A 125 10.08 8.25 -19.92
CA GLU A 125 11.28 8.22 -20.76
C GLU A 125 12.52 8.16 -19.87
N PHE A 126 13.16 7.00 -19.84
CA PHE A 126 14.42 6.80 -19.11
C PHE A 126 15.61 7.51 -19.77
N GLY A 127 15.48 7.87 -21.05
CA GLY A 127 16.52 8.48 -21.87
C GLY A 127 17.44 7.46 -22.55
N PRO A 128 18.51 7.94 -23.21
CA PRO A 128 19.42 7.08 -23.96
C PRO A 128 20.04 5.99 -23.09
N VAL A 129 20.18 4.79 -23.65
CA VAL A 129 20.87 3.68 -23.00
C VAL A 129 22.33 4.07 -22.80
N LEU A 130 22.80 4.00 -21.56
CA LEU A 130 24.18 4.31 -21.22
C LEU A 130 25.01 3.05 -21.39
N HIS A 131 25.78 2.97 -22.47
CA HIS A 131 26.82 1.95 -22.58
C HIS A 131 28.06 2.41 -21.78
N SER A 132 28.77 1.47 -21.15
CA SER A 132 30.08 1.69 -20.51
C SER A 132 30.12 2.35 -19.12
N LYS A 133 29.03 2.36 -18.33
CA LYS A 133 29.11 2.84 -16.93
C LYS A 133 29.53 1.74 -15.96
N ASP A 134 30.44 2.10 -15.05
CA ASP A 134 30.82 1.30 -13.90
C ASP A 134 29.58 1.11 -12.98
N PRO A 135 29.11 -0.13 -12.75
CA PRO A 135 27.96 -0.40 -11.89
C PRO A 135 28.24 -0.15 -10.40
N THR A 136 29.51 0.07 -10.03
CA THR A 136 29.90 0.36 -8.64
C THR A 136 29.17 1.60 -8.12
N GLY A 137 28.54 1.47 -6.96
CA GLY A 137 27.86 2.56 -6.26
C GLY A 137 26.42 2.85 -6.71
N TYR A 138 25.77 2.01 -7.52
CA TYR A 138 24.35 2.20 -7.87
C TYR A 138 23.42 2.16 -6.65
N GLN A 139 23.62 1.22 -5.73
CA GLN A 139 22.82 1.11 -4.50
C GLN A 139 23.13 2.23 -3.50
N GLU A 140 24.29 2.88 -3.63
CA GLU A 140 24.74 4.00 -2.81
C GLU A 140 24.31 5.37 -3.38
N GLY A 141 23.61 5.38 -4.52
CA GLY A 141 23.14 6.61 -5.17
C GLY A 141 24.24 7.43 -5.86
N LYS A 142 25.40 6.84 -6.13
CA LYS A 142 26.57 7.51 -6.74
C LYS A 142 26.31 8.08 -8.14
N HIS A 143 25.29 7.56 -8.83
CA HIS A 143 24.90 7.95 -10.19
C HIS A 143 23.52 8.58 -10.21
N MET A 144 23.36 9.74 -9.56
CA MET A 144 22.06 10.42 -9.40
C MET A 144 21.34 10.69 -10.72
N GLU A 145 22.07 10.92 -11.80
CA GLU A 145 21.51 11.11 -13.13
C GLU A 145 20.80 9.84 -13.65
N ASN A 146 21.21 8.65 -13.21
CA ASN A 146 20.60 7.34 -13.54
C ASN A 146 19.44 6.98 -12.60
N THR A 147 19.14 7.81 -11.61
CA THR A 147 18.09 7.53 -10.63
C THR A 147 16.80 8.26 -10.98
N ALA A 148 15.68 7.55 -10.90
CA ALA A 148 14.35 8.13 -10.97
C ALA A 148 13.64 7.94 -9.63
N ARG A 149 13.04 9.01 -9.10
CA ARG A 149 12.20 8.95 -7.91
C ARG A 149 10.74 8.90 -8.34
N LEU A 150 10.06 7.81 -7.98
CA LEU A 150 8.63 7.65 -8.15
C LEU A 150 7.94 7.87 -6.80
N ARG A 151 6.76 8.49 -6.82
CA ARG A 151 5.92 8.62 -5.63
C ARG A 151 4.76 7.63 -5.74
N ILE A 152 4.70 6.73 -4.77
CA ILE A 152 3.61 5.77 -4.65
C ILE A 152 2.71 6.26 -3.52
N THR A 153 1.43 6.45 -3.84
CA THR A 153 0.44 6.95 -2.89
C THR A 153 -0.71 5.96 -2.86
N ASN A 154 -1.02 5.42 -1.67
CA ASN A 154 -2.29 4.74 -1.44
C ASN A 154 -3.40 5.80 -1.43
N ASN A 155 -4.29 5.75 -2.40
CA ASN A 155 -5.51 6.56 -2.47
C ASN A 155 -6.77 5.67 -2.43
N GLY A 156 -6.60 4.45 -1.92
CA GLY A 156 -7.62 3.44 -1.73
C GLY A 156 -8.32 3.52 -0.38
N LEU A 157 -9.34 2.68 -0.22
CA LEU A 157 -10.07 2.52 1.04
C LEU A 157 -9.41 1.49 1.97
N PHE A 158 -8.44 0.73 1.46
CA PHE A 158 -7.78 -0.35 2.16
C PHE A 158 -6.29 -0.09 2.26
N ASP A 159 -5.68 -0.65 3.30
CA ASP A 159 -4.22 -0.73 3.40
C ASP A 159 -3.69 -1.59 2.25
N ASN A 160 -2.60 -1.11 1.64
CA ASN A 160 -1.91 -1.84 0.57
C ASN A 160 -0.57 -2.34 1.08
N GLU A 161 -0.27 -3.59 0.81
CA GLU A 161 1.08 -4.14 0.82
C GLU A 161 1.58 -4.19 -0.62
N VAL A 162 2.74 -3.60 -0.90
CA VAL A 162 3.23 -3.42 -2.26
C VAL A 162 4.66 -3.92 -2.37
N GLU A 163 4.88 -4.80 -3.34
CA GLU A 163 6.19 -5.31 -3.73
C GLU A 163 6.50 -4.86 -5.18
N PHE A 164 7.74 -4.45 -5.42
CA PHE A 164 8.18 -4.01 -6.75
C PHE A 164 9.20 -5.00 -7.29
N VAL A 165 8.93 -5.51 -8.50
CA VAL A 165 9.80 -6.44 -9.20
C VAL A 165 9.95 -5.97 -10.64
N LEU A 166 11.16 -6.10 -11.21
CA LEU A 166 11.36 -5.82 -12.63
C LEU A 166 10.69 -6.93 -13.45
N LYS A 167 10.01 -6.57 -14.54
CA LYS A 167 9.39 -7.57 -15.42
C LYS A 167 10.40 -8.61 -15.92
N SER A 168 11.66 -8.21 -16.09
CA SER A 168 12.76 -9.10 -16.52
C SER A 168 13.28 -10.04 -15.43
N SER A 169 12.97 -9.79 -14.15
CA SER A 169 13.37 -10.65 -13.03
C SER A 169 12.27 -11.62 -12.60
N VAL A 170 11.10 -11.58 -13.26
CA VAL A 170 10.05 -12.58 -13.08
C VAL A 170 10.26 -13.69 -14.10
N ASP A 171 10.30 -14.94 -13.64
CA ASP A 171 10.40 -16.11 -14.52
C ASP A 171 9.23 -16.06 -15.53
N PRO A 172 9.46 -16.16 -16.85
CA PRO A 172 8.40 -16.10 -17.86
C PRO A 172 7.35 -17.22 -17.71
N THR A 173 7.60 -18.23 -16.88
CA THR A 173 6.62 -19.27 -16.52
C THR A 173 5.70 -18.89 -15.36
N PHE A 174 5.97 -17.79 -14.64
CA PHE A 174 5.09 -17.26 -13.61
C PHE A 174 3.87 -16.60 -14.25
N ASN A 175 2.86 -17.42 -14.53
CA ASN A 175 1.54 -16.96 -14.88
C ASN A 175 0.88 -16.41 -13.61
N GLY A 176 1.14 -15.14 -13.29
CA GLY A 176 0.42 -14.37 -12.29
C GLY A 176 -1.03 -14.24 -12.73
N GLY A 177 -1.82 -15.30 -12.54
CA GLY A 177 -3.24 -15.31 -12.80
C GLY A 177 -3.92 -14.29 -11.90
N GLY A 178 -4.57 -13.32 -12.52
CA GLY A 178 -5.40 -12.34 -11.84
C GLY A 178 -6.04 -11.35 -12.82
N GLY A 179 -7.23 -11.72 -13.31
CA GLY A 179 -8.26 -10.80 -13.84
C GLY A 179 -8.00 -10.20 -15.22
#